data_AF-A0A527YN60-F1
#
_entry.id   AF-A0A527YN60-F1
#
_cell.length_a   1.000
_cell.length_b   1.000
_cell.length_c   1.000
_cell.angle_alpha   90.00
_cell.angle_beta   90.00
_cell.angle_gamma   90.00
#
_symmetry.space_group_name_H-M   'P 1'
#
loop_
_entity.id
_entity.type
_entity.pdbx_description
1 polymer ?
#
loop_
_entity_poly.entity_id
_entity_poly.type
_entity_poly.pdbx_seq_one_letter_code
_entity_poly.pdbx_strand_id
1 'polypeptide(L)' 'KTLVLAGALAAGTNVASAQYHCVEHGDLVAHLSEQFQERQFAFGLIGQMAIMEVYVADTGTWTIIVTD' A
#
# COMPACT_ATOMS: atom_id res chain seq x y z
N LYS A 1 -18.75 -13.83 53.60
CA LYS A 1 -18.44 -14.90 52.61
C LYS A 1 -18.56 -14.28 51.22
N THR A 2 -17.43 -13.76 50.74
CA THR A 2 -17.28 -12.96 49.52
C THR A 2 -17.38 -13.87 48.29
N LEU A 3 -18.10 -13.44 47.25
CA LEU A 3 -18.02 -14.10 45.95
C LEU A 3 -17.84 -13.02 44.88
N VAL A 4 -16.59 -12.91 44.42
CA VAL A 4 -16.14 -12.07 43.32
C VAL A 4 -16.56 -12.78 42.03
N LEU A 5 -17.37 -12.13 41.18
CA LEU A 5 -17.55 -12.59 39.80
C LEU A 5 -16.51 -11.89 38.92
N ALA A 6 -15.57 -12.71 38.44
CA ALA A 6 -14.56 -12.35 37.46
C ALA A 6 -15.20 -12.06 36.10
N GLY A 7 -14.74 -10.99 35.46
CA GLY A 7 -15.24 -10.51 34.18
C GLY A 7 -14.81 -11.37 32.99
N ALA A 8 -15.57 -11.25 31.91
CA ALA A 8 -15.13 -11.59 30.57
C ALA A 8 -15.39 -10.38 29.67
N LEU A 9 -14.39 -9.50 29.56
CA LEU A 9 -14.34 -8.51 28.48
C LEU A 9 -13.93 -9.29 27.23
N ALA A 10 -14.91 -9.71 26.43
CA ALA A 10 -14.65 -10.22 25.09
C ALA A 10 -14.14 -9.05 24.25
N ALA A 11 -12.82 -8.87 24.20
CA ALA A 11 -12.19 -7.98 23.25
C ALA A 11 -12.41 -8.56 21.84
N GLY A 12 -13.35 -7.97 21.10
CA GLY A 12 -13.57 -8.30 19.69
C GLY A 12 -12.27 -8.04 18.92
N THR A 13 -11.78 -9.06 18.23
CA THR A 13 -10.66 -8.91 17.30
C THR A 13 -11.13 -8.07 16.11
N ASN A 14 -10.74 -6.79 16.05
CA ASN A 14 -10.87 -6.00 14.84
C ASN A 14 -9.91 -6.60 13.80
N VAL A 15 -10.44 -7.47 12.93
CA VAL A 15 -9.69 -7.93 11.76
C VAL A 15 -9.61 -6.72 10.84
N ALA A 16 -8.48 -6.01 10.86
CA ALA A 16 -8.19 -5.01 9.86
C ALA A 16 -8.12 -5.73 8.51
N SER A 17 -9.19 -5.62 7.72
CA SER A 17 -9.15 -6.08 6.33
C SER A 17 -8.16 -5.15 5.62
N ALA A 18 -7.04 -5.70 5.17
CA ALA A 18 -6.23 -5.02 4.18
C ALA A 18 -7.12 -4.86 2.94
N GLN A 19 -7.66 -3.65 2.74
CA GLN A 19 -8.44 -3.36 1.56
C GLN A 19 -7.44 -3.33 0.40
N TYR A 20 -7.32 -4.44 -0.31
CA TYR A 20 -6.55 -4.50 -1.55
C TYR A 20 -7.33 -3.71 -2.61
N HIS A 21 -7.14 -2.40 -2.62
CA HIS A 21 -7.55 -1.58 -3.75
C HIS A 21 -6.53 -1.83 -4.87
N CYS A 22 -6.66 -2.96 -5.56
CA CYS A 22 -6.01 -3.15 -6.84
C CYS A 22 -6.68 -2.16 -7.80
N VAL A 23 -6.00 -1.06 -8.07
CA VAL A 23 -6.45 -0.02 -8.99
C VAL A 23 -5.81 -0.29 -10.35
N GLU A 24 -6.42 0.18 -11.43
CA GLU A 24 -5.80 0.14 -12.75
C GLU A 24 -4.46 0.87 -12.71
N HIS A 25 -3.41 0.29 -13.31
CA HIS A 25 -2.06 0.85 -13.26
C HIS A 25 -2.04 2.34 -13.67
N GLY A 26 -2.79 2.70 -14.71
CA GLY A 26 -2.90 4.09 -15.17
C GLY A 26 -3.49 5.05 -14.13
N ASP A 27 -4.48 4.61 -13.35
CA ASP A 27 -5.10 5.42 -12.29
C ASP A 27 -4.12 5.61 -11.11
N LEU A 28 -3.33 4.58 -10.78
CA LEU A 28 -2.27 4.69 -9.77
C LEU A 28 -1.20 5.70 -10.21
N VAL A 29 -0.73 5.60 -11.46
CA VAL A 29 0.27 6.52 -12.00
C VAL A 29 -0.26 7.95 -12.07
N ALA A 30 -1.52 8.14 -12.46
CA ALA A 30 -2.17 9.45 -12.42
C ALA A 30 -2.20 10.01 -10.99
N HIS A 31 -2.57 9.18 -10.01
CA HIS A 31 -2.59 9.59 -8.60
C HIS A 31 -1.20 10.01 -8.10
N LEU A 32 -0.14 9.26 -8.44
CA LEU A 32 1.25 9.62 -8.11
C LEU A 32 1.64 10.97 -8.71
N SER A 33 1.31 11.19 -9.99
CA SER A 33 1.61 12.45 -10.66
C SER A 33 0.81 13.62 -10.09
N GLU A 34 -0.47 13.44 -9.78
CA GLU A 34 -1.36 14.52 -9.36
C GLU A 34 -1.16 14.90 -7.89
N GLN A 35 -1.05 13.91 -7.00
CA GLN A 35 -1.00 14.15 -5.56
C GLN A 35 0.42 14.33 -5.04
N PHE A 36 1.39 13.65 -5.64
CA PHE A 36 2.77 13.63 -5.13
C PHE A 36 3.77 14.30 -6.08
N GLN A 37 3.35 14.67 -7.30
CA GLN A 37 4.23 15.18 -8.36
C GLN A 37 5.34 14.17 -8.71
N GLU A 38 5.10 12.89 -8.45
CA GLU A 38 6.04 11.82 -8.76
C GLU A 38 5.81 11.37 -10.20
N ARG A 39 6.87 11.43 -11.01
CA ARG A 39 6.83 11.02 -12.42
C ARG A 39 7.80 9.89 -12.67
N GLN A 40 7.50 9.05 -13.67
CA GLN A 40 8.31 7.89 -13.98
C GLN A 40 9.73 8.30 -14.32
N PHE A 41 10.68 7.78 -13.54
CA PHE A 41 12.10 8.05 -13.67
C PHE A 41 12.83 6.88 -14.34
N ALA A 42 12.43 5.65 -14.03
CA ALA A 42 13.03 4.44 -14.60
C ALA A 42 12.02 3.28 -14.64
N PHE A 43 12.26 2.31 -15.53
CA PHE A 43 11.59 1.02 -15.50
C PHE A 43 12.50 -0.11 -16.00
N GLY A 44 12.18 -1.35 -15.65
CA GLY A 44 12.91 -2.53 -16.10
C GLY A 44 12.23 -3.83 -15.71
N LEU A 45 12.76 -4.94 -16.22
CA LEU A 45 12.31 -6.28 -15.86
C LEU A 45 13.06 -6.79 -14.63
N ILE A 46 12.32 -7.36 -13.67
CA ILE A 46 12.83 -8.20 -12.59
C ILE A 46 12.63 -9.66 -13.00
N GLY A 47 13.73 -10.37 -13.22
CA GLY A 47 13.69 -11.76 -13.67
C GLY A 47 13.17 -11.86 -15.10
N GLN A 48 12.08 -12.61 -15.32
CA GLN A 48 11.56 -12.92 -16.65
C GLN A 48 10.21 -12.28 -16.97
N MET A 49 9.45 -11.83 -15.97
CA MET A 49 8.06 -11.38 -16.17
C MET A 49 7.68 -10.14 -15.36
N ALA A 50 8.23 -9.96 -14.16
CA ALA A 50 7.86 -8.82 -13.33
C ALA A 50 8.46 -7.52 -13.88
N ILE A 51 7.66 -6.46 -13.93
CA ILE A 51 8.06 -5.11 -14.28
C ILE A 51 8.25 -4.32 -12.98
N MET A 52 9.35 -3.58 -12.88
CA MET A 52 9.59 -2.60 -11.83
C MET A 52 9.66 -1.22 -12.43
N GLU A 53 8.95 -0.29 -11.79
CA GLU A 53 8.91 1.12 -12.19
C GLU A 53 9.22 2.00 -10.98
N VAL A 54 10.00 3.05 -11.21
CA VAL A 54 10.42 4.01 -10.18
C VAL A 54 9.86 5.37 -10.54
N TYR A 55 9.15 5.99 -9.61
CA TYR A 55 8.56 7.32 -9.73
C TYR A 55 9.21 8.26 -8.73
N VAL A 56 9.59 9.48 -9.14
CA VAL A 56 10.34 10.42 -8.31
C VAL A 56 9.75 11.82 -8.47
N ALA A 57 9.65 12.57 -7.37
CA ALA A 57 9.35 13.99 -7.35
C ALA A 57 10.62 14.81 -7.09
N ASP A 58 10.67 16.04 -7.61
CA ASP A 58 11.78 16.98 -7.35
C ASP A 58 11.92 17.34 -5.87
N THR A 59 10.86 17.14 -5.08
CA THR A 59 10.83 17.31 -3.62
C THR A 59 11.58 16.20 -2.87
N GLY A 60 11.94 15.11 -3.55
CA GLY A 60 12.68 13.97 -3.02
C GLY A 60 11.84 12.78 -2.55
N THR A 61 10.51 12.81 -2.71
CA THR A 61 9.67 11.62 -2.50
C THR A 61 9.76 10.69 -3.70
N TRP A 62 9.51 9.40 -3.45
CA TRP A 62 9.59 8.37 -4.46
C TRP A 62 8.68 7.19 -4.15
N THR A 63 8.25 6.51 -5.20
CA THR A 63 7.45 5.29 -5.15
C THR A 63 8.01 4.25 -6.12
N ILE A 64 7.99 2.98 -5.72
CA ILE A 64 8.29 1.85 -6.61
C ILE A 64 7.01 1.02 -6.79
N ILE A 65 6.66 0.75 -8.04
CA ILE A 65 5.60 -0.18 -8.41
C ILE A 65 6.25 -1.45 -8.98
N VAL A 66 5.77 -2.61 -8.53
CA VAL A 66 6.15 -3.91 -9.09
C VAL A 66 4.89 -4.65 -9.50
N THR A 67 4.87 -5.15 -10.73
CA THR A 67 3.73 -5.88 -11.32
C THR A 67 4.24 -7.15 -11.99
N ASP A 68 3.52 -8.27 -11.89
CA ASP A 68 3.88 -9.58 -12.46
C ASP A 68 3.11 -9.94 -13.73
#